data_AF-A0A1J4KIJ1-F1
#
_entry.id   AF-A0A1J4KIJ1-F1
#
_cell.length_a   1.000
_cell.length_b   1.000
_cell.length_c   1.000
_cell.angle_alpha   90.00
_cell.angle_beta   90.00
_cell.angle_gamma   90.00
#
_symmetry.space_group_name_H-M   'P 1'
#
loop_
_entity.id
_entity.type
_entity.pdbx_description
1 polymer ?
#
loop_
_entity_poly.entity_id
_entity_poly.type
_entity_poly.pdbx_seq_one_letter_code
_entity_poly.pdbx_strand_id
1 'polypeptide(L)'
;MALDYKAEMPDRKKTLDDLEQSIIKSQIAADEQAKKQFYENKNCEDILDNLANLSLSFKNNNETDIFQYINGLSNILNRKNCSIYVIPQSNIIEIMNYFELTQNIAIRGRILKFFETIINKDRTSIDCLLKMSFLDCLIKYRNELPEDKNIILPYICIILGLLKNSSNDTTKFIMSIITLDFVNSLYFKIKLESVFSKWLECINVYIKYPIPLEYTSNLLQVLSRYLESVHDNSHIDSKICKIIETTIENNPIDWEVFISCGYPHFLSEFIQSDDYRLIEASSCVIGKCAICDFYNFNFNISDVYNACVQFDSQAMYKSIFLAYALISEKSQTHVDAFFSEVTIKFLEVADEFEFKLKNEISLFVSSMLKFALLNHIHFILETTLLNIVYYALETNYEDNIYICLEGLAKIAPLIVSSQIREYFENRFKEIVPQDLLLNLVLPDDEETNNLFRYILQNYPFILGNFEFQET
;
A
#
# COMPACT_ATOMS: atom_id res chain seq x y z
N MET A 1 62.08 22.16 10.21
CA MET A 1 61.07 22.61 9.24
C MET A 1 59.93 23.26 10.02
N ALA A 2 59.87 24.59 10.02
CA ALA A 2 58.74 25.33 10.58
C ALA A 2 57.67 25.45 9.48
N LEU A 3 56.48 24.90 9.71
CA LEU A 3 55.34 25.06 8.82
C LEU A 3 54.57 26.31 9.27
N ASP A 4 54.65 27.34 8.44
CA ASP A 4 53.88 28.59 8.48
C ASP A 4 52.43 28.28 8.10
N TYR A 5 51.51 28.23 9.08
CA TYR A 5 50.07 28.22 8.82
C TYR A 5 49.54 29.65 8.96
N LYS A 6 49.66 30.44 7.88
CA LYS A 6 48.85 31.65 7.70
C LYS A 6 47.45 31.23 7.26
N ALA A 7 46.58 30.91 8.22
CA ALA A 7 45.15 30.89 7.97
C ALA A 7 44.67 32.34 7.83
N GLU A 8 44.29 32.74 6.61
CA GLU A 8 43.57 33.98 6.38
C GLU A 8 42.28 33.96 7.19
N MET A 9 42.19 34.79 8.24
CA MET A 9 40.92 35.01 8.93
C MET A 9 39.97 35.71 7.94
N PRO A 10 38.80 35.15 7.63
CA PRO A 10 37.81 35.85 6.83
C PRO A 10 37.42 37.15 7.54
N ASP A 11 37.35 38.23 6.75
CA ASP A 11 37.11 39.59 7.20
C ASP A 11 35.80 39.64 7.98
N ARG A 12 35.88 39.66 9.32
CA ARG A 12 34.74 39.58 10.25
C ARG A 12 33.66 40.61 9.94
N LYS A 13 34.04 41.72 9.31
CA LYS A 13 33.11 42.78 8.89
C LYS A 13 32.18 42.30 7.78
N LYS A 14 32.71 41.60 6.78
CA LYS A 14 31.94 41.02 5.67
C LYS A 14 30.97 39.93 6.17
N THR A 15 31.41 39.12 7.13
CA THR A 15 30.57 38.07 7.72
C THR A 15 29.42 38.63 8.56
N LEU A 16 29.63 39.79 9.21
CA LEU A 16 28.59 40.49 9.96
C LEU A 16 27.56 41.12 9.00
N ASP A 17 28.03 41.79 7.95
CA ASP A 17 27.18 42.44 6.95
C ASP A 17 26.28 41.41 6.23
N ASP A 18 26.82 40.23 5.90
CA ASP A 18 26.05 39.13 5.29
C ASP A 18 24.99 38.57 6.24
N LEU A 19 25.28 38.51 7.55
CA LEU A 19 24.35 38.04 8.58
C LEU A 19 23.21 39.06 8.79
N GLU A 20 23.54 40.35 8.87
CA GLU A 20 22.55 41.43 8.98
C GLU A 20 21.61 41.47 7.77
N GLN A 21 22.14 41.31 6.55
CA GLN A 21 21.30 41.24 5.35
C GLN A 21 20.38 40.01 5.33
N SER A 22 20.83 38.88 5.86
CA SER A 22 20.02 37.66 5.98
C SER A 22 18.86 37.83 6.98
N ILE A 23 19.12 38.48 8.10
CA ILE A 23 18.10 38.81 9.12
C ILE A 23 17.07 39.78 8.53
N ILE A 24 17.51 40.83 7.85
CA ILE A 24 16.63 41.82 7.22
C ILE A 24 15.74 41.16 6.15
N LYS A 25 16.30 40.30 5.29
CA LYS A 25 15.51 39.56 4.28
C LYS A 25 14.46 38.66 4.92
N SER A 26 14.80 38.00 6.02
CA SER A 26 13.87 37.13 6.75
C SER A 26 12.73 37.93 7.39
N GLN A 27 13.01 39.12 7.93
CA GLN A 27 11.99 40.03 8.46
C GLN A 27 11.08 40.61 7.37
N ILE A 28 11.63 40.99 6.22
CA ILE A 28 10.82 41.47 5.09
C ILE A 28 9.88 40.37 4.59
N ALA A 29 10.36 39.12 4.47
CA ALA A 29 9.53 38.00 4.06
C ALA A 29 8.38 37.72 5.05
N ALA A 30 8.67 37.80 6.36
CA ALA A 30 7.66 37.65 7.41
C ALA A 30 6.61 38.78 7.37
N ASP A 31 7.04 40.04 7.15
CA ASP A 31 6.17 41.20 7.04
C ASP A 31 5.30 41.16 5.78
N GLU A 32 5.83 40.70 4.64
CA GLU A 32 5.06 40.49 3.42
C GLU A 32 4.01 39.38 3.58
N GLN A 33 4.35 38.30 4.29
CA GLN A 33 3.42 37.22 4.60
C GLN A 33 2.31 37.68 5.55
N ALA A 34 2.64 38.47 6.58
CA ALA A 34 1.69 39.08 7.50
C ALA A 34 0.76 40.07 6.79
N LYS A 35 1.29 40.91 5.88
CA LYS A 35 0.49 41.81 5.05
C LYS A 35 -0.47 41.05 4.13
N LYS A 36 -0.01 39.98 3.47
CA LYS A 36 -0.89 39.11 2.65
C LYS A 36 -2.02 38.52 3.49
N GLN A 37 -1.72 37.99 4.67
CA GLN A 37 -2.74 37.47 5.59
C GLN A 37 -3.72 38.57 6.04
N PHE A 38 -3.25 39.78 6.33
CA PHE A 38 -4.10 40.91 6.71
C PHE A 38 -5.07 41.33 5.58
N TYR A 39 -4.59 41.48 4.35
CA TYR A 39 -5.45 41.85 3.22
C TYR A 39 -6.45 40.74 2.85
N GLU A 40 -6.05 39.47 2.96
CA GLU A 40 -6.95 38.35 2.74
C GLU A 40 -8.01 38.23 3.83
N ASN A 41 -7.67 38.48 5.10
CA ASN A 41 -8.62 38.51 6.21
C ASN A 41 -9.63 39.65 6.08
N LYS A 42 -9.18 40.87 5.72
CA LYS A 42 -10.06 42.03 5.51
C LYS A 42 -11.08 41.78 4.37
N ASN A 43 -10.64 41.14 3.30
CA ASN A 43 -11.50 40.77 2.17
C ASN A 43 -12.42 39.56 2.49
N CYS A 44 -12.22 38.87 3.62
CA CYS A 44 -13.16 37.88 4.15
C CYS A 44 -14.18 38.54 5.10
N GLU A 45 -13.74 39.50 5.91
CA GLU A 45 -14.63 40.35 6.73
C GLU A 45 -15.65 41.10 5.87
N ASP A 46 -15.23 41.71 4.76
CA ASP A 46 -16.15 42.39 3.83
C ASP A 46 -17.20 41.44 3.22
N ILE A 47 -16.86 40.16 3.02
CA ILE A 47 -17.82 39.15 2.53
C ILE A 47 -18.74 38.70 3.67
N LEU A 48 -18.20 38.52 4.88
CA LEU A 48 -18.99 38.17 6.05
C LEU A 48 -20.00 39.27 6.40
N ASP A 49 -19.64 40.54 6.28
CA ASP A 49 -20.53 41.68 6.48
C ASP A 49 -21.64 41.71 5.42
N ASN A 50 -21.31 41.40 4.16
CA ASN A 50 -22.33 41.24 3.11
C ASN A 50 -23.25 40.03 3.36
N LEU A 51 -22.73 38.94 3.94
CA LEU A 51 -23.49 37.76 4.32
C LEU A 51 -24.31 37.96 5.60
N ALA A 52 -23.89 38.83 6.52
CA ALA A 52 -24.60 39.14 7.74
C ALA A 52 -26.00 39.71 7.45
N ASN A 53 -26.14 40.44 6.34
CA ASN A 53 -27.44 40.93 5.86
C ASN A 53 -28.41 39.82 5.40
N LEU A 54 -27.90 38.62 5.09
CA LEU A 54 -28.70 37.42 4.77
C LEU A 54 -29.01 36.58 6.02
N SER A 55 -28.41 36.88 7.18
CA SER A 55 -28.33 35.96 8.34
C SER A 55 -29.47 36.02 9.37
N LEU A 56 -30.55 36.79 9.16
CA LEU A 56 -31.50 37.06 10.26
C LEU A 56 -32.56 35.97 10.56
N SER A 57 -32.59 34.86 9.83
CA SER A 57 -32.98 33.52 10.31
C SER A 57 -33.19 32.58 9.12
N PHE A 58 -32.52 31.44 9.11
CA PHE A 58 -32.81 30.36 8.16
C PHE A 58 -34.29 29.90 8.17
N LYS A 59 -35.04 30.23 9.24
CA LYS A 59 -36.48 29.95 9.35
C LYS A 59 -37.37 30.82 8.44
N ASN A 60 -36.92 32.02 8.03
CA ASN A 60 -37.74 32.98 7.28
C ASN A 60 -37.20 33.30 5.88
N ASN A 61 -36.02 32.78 5.52
CA ASN A 61 -35.40 33.03 4.23
C ASN A 61 -35.92 32.07 3.16
N ASN A 62 -35.99 32.54 1.91
CA ASN A 62 -36.27 31.66 0.78
C ASN A 62 -35.07 30.72 0.52
N GLU A 63 -35.31 29.62 -0.16
CA GLU A 63 -34.30 28.60 -0.47
C GLU A 63 -33.10 29.15 -1.28
N THR A 64 -33.32 30.19 -2.10
CA THR A 64 -32.28 30.82 -2.92
C THR A 64 -31.30 31.61 -2.08
N ASP A 65 -31.78 32.34 -1.07
CA ASP A 65 -30.96 33.13 -0.16
C ASP A 65 -30.07 32.22 0.69
N ILE A 66 -30.64 31.11 1.17
CA ILE A 66 -29.91 30.05 1.89
C ILE A 66 -28.81 29.45 1.02
N PHE A 67 -29.12 29.17 -0.25
CA PHE A 67 -28.16 28.64 -1.20
C PHE A 67 -27.00 29.62 -1.46
N GLN A 68 -27.31 30.90 -1.67
CA GLN A 68 -26.30 31.95 -1.84
C GLN A 68 -25.44 32.13 -0.59
N TYR A 69 -26.04 32.06 0.59
CA TYR A 69 -25.35 32.18 1.86
C TYR A 69 -24.31 31.06 2.06
N ILE A 70 -24.72 29.80 1.87
CA ILE A 70 -23.81 28.64 1.99
C ILE A 70 -22.69 28.72 0.93
N ASN A 71 -22.99 29.20 -0.28
CA ASN A 71 -21.99 29.44 -1.33
C ASN A 71 -20.96 30.49 -0.91
N GLY A 72 -21.42 31.61 -0.34
CA GLY A 72 -20.55 32.66 0.15
C GLY A 72 -19.57 32.15 1.20
N LEU A 73 -20.07 31.41 2.20
CA LEU A 73 -19.24 30.80 3.23
C LEU A 73 -18.24 29.76 2.66
N SER A 74 -18.69 28.93 1.73
CA SER A 74 -17.82 27.95 1.07
C SER A 74 -16.69 28.64 0.28
N ASN A 75 -16.99 29.74 -0.41
CA ASN A 75 -16.01 30.52 -1.15
C ASN A 75 -14.97 31.19 -0.23
N ILE A 76 -15.38 31.62 0.97
CA ILE A 76 -14.46 32.11 2.00
C ILE A 76 -13.49 30.99 2.41
N LEU A 77 -14.01 29.81 2.76
CA LEU A 77 -13.19 28.68 3.21
C LEU A 77 -12.22 28.15 2.14
N ASN A 78 -12.58 28.24 0.86
CA ASN A 78 -11.72 27.81 -0.24
C ASN A 78 -10.50 28.71 -0.47
N ARG A 79 -10.42 29.89 0.18
CA ARG A 79 -9.24 30.77 0.08
C ARG A 79 -8.06 30.16 0.84
N LYS A 80 -6.85 30.26 0.25
CA LYS A 80 -5.65 29.52 0.70
C LYS A 80 -5.26 29.76 2.17
N ASN A 81 -5.58 30.91 2.77
CA ASN A 81 -5.19 31.25 4.14
C ASN A 81 -6.37 31.50 5.10
N CYS A 82 -7.59 31.14 4.71
CA CYS A 82 -8.76 31.34 5.56
C CYS A 82 -8.92 30.15 6.52
N SER A 83 -9.02 30.39 7.83
CA SER A 83 -9.32 29.33 8.82
C SER A 83 -10.82 29.24 9.09
N ILE A 84 -11.29 28.11 9.62
CA ILE A 84 -12.70 27.97 10.04
C ILE A 84 -13.13 29.05 11.04
N TYR A 85 -12.21 29.56 11.85
CA TYR A 85 -12.48 30.58 12.86
C TYR A 85 -12.90 31.93 12.28
N VAL A 86 -12.70 32.13 10.98
CA VAL A 86 -13.22 33.29 10.26
C VAL A 86 -14.75 33.20 10.15
N ILE A 87 -15.35 32.00 10.21
CA ILE A 87 -16.79 31.82 10.26
C ILE A 87 -17.24 31.77 11.74
N PRO A 88 -18.17 32.63 12.17
CA PRO A 88 -18.74 32.55 13.51
C PRO A 88 -19.32 31.17 13.82
N GLN A 89 -19.01 30.61 14.99
CA GLN A 89 -19.51 29.29 15.41
C GLN A 89 -21.03 29.22 15.41
N SER A 90 -21.72 30.32 15.73
CA SER A 90 -23.18 30.44 15.64
C SER A 90 -23.71 30.11 14.25
N ASN A 91 -23.03 30.55 13.18
CA ASN A 91 -23.47 30.33 11.81
C ASN A 91 -23.31 28.86 11.42
N ILE A 92 -22.25 28.21 11.89
CA ILE A 92 -22.03 26.76 11.68
C ILE A 92 -23.14 25.96 12.39
N ILE A 93 -23.44 26.31 13.64
CA ILE A 93 -24.52 25.68 14.43
C ILE A 93 -25.88 25.90 13.74
N GLU A 94 -26.16 27.10 13.23
CA GLU A 94 -27.40 27.36 12.48
C GLU A 94 -27.49 26.53 11.20
N ILE A 95 -26.40 26.39 10.44
CA ILE A 95 -26.36 25.54 9.25
C ILE A 95 -26.59 24.07 9.62
N MET A 96 -26.01 23.59 10.73
CA MET A 96 -26.25 22.24 11.24
C MET A 96 -27.72 22.04 11.64
N ASN A 97 -28.29 22.97 12.40
CA ASN A 97 -29.70 22.90 12.79
C ASN A 97 -30.63 22.95 11.57
N TYR A 98 -30.31 23.78 10.58
CA TYR A 98 -31.08 23.86 9.35
C TYR A 98 -30.95 22.58 8.51
N PHE A 99 -29.77 21.94 8.49
CA PHE A 99 -29.56 20.65 7.84
C PHE A 99 -30.46 19.55 8.42
N GLU A 100 -30.62 19.49 9.75
CA GLU A 100 -31.56 18.54 10.38
C GLU A 100 -33.02 18.79 10.00
N LEU A 101 -33.41 20.05 9.78
CA LEU A 101 -34.81 20.45 9.58
C LEU A 101 -35.25 20.48 8.12
N THR A 102 -34.37 20.87 7.20
CA THR A 102 -34.73 21.10 5.80
C THR A 102 -35.03 19.79 5.10
N GLN A 103 -36.07 19.74 4.26
CA GLN A 103 -36.40 18.57 3.43
C GLN A 103 -35.88 18.73 1.99
N ASN A 104 -35.29 19.88 1.66
CA ASN A 104 -34.79 20.15 0.32
C ASN A 104 -33.45 19.45 0.08
N ILE A 105 -33.48 18.43 -0.79
CA ILE A 105 -32.34 17.60 -1.19
C ILE A 105 -31.19 18.45 -1.75
N ALA A 106 -31.47 19.44 -2.59
CA ALA A 106 -30.42 20.28 -3.19
C ALA A 106 -29.69 21.13 -2.14
N ILE A 107 -30.42 21.68 -1.18
CA ILE A 107 -29.83 22.43 -0.07
C ILE A 107 -29.04 21.49 0.85
N ARG A 108 -29.58 20.32 1.22
CA ARG A 108 -28.87 19.30 2.00
C ARG A 108 -27.53 18.94 1.36
N GLY A 109 -27.53 18.64 0.05
CA GLY A 109 -26.30 18.34 -0.69
C GLY A 109 -25.31 19.50 -0.68
N ARG A 110 -25.79 20.74 -0.69
CA ARG A 110 -24.92 21.92 -0.63
C ARG A 110 -24.30 22.12 0.75
N ILE A 111 -25.08 21.91 1.81
CA ILE A 111 -24.60 21.94 3.19
C ILE A 111 -23.55 20.86 3.43
N LEU A 112 -23.76 19.64 2.91
CA LEU A 112 -22.75 18.58 3.01
C LEU A 112 -21.44 18.96 2.31
N LYS A 113 -21.49 19.56 1.11
CA LYS A 113 -20.27 20.07 0.44
C LYS A 113 -19.57 21.17 1.25
N PHE A 114 -20.33 22.00 1.96
CA PHE A 114 -19.78 22.99 2.88
C PHE A 114 -19.04 22.31 4.05
N PHE A 115 -19.64 21.30 4.70
CA PHE A 115 -18.96 20.55 5.77
C PHE A 115 -17.76 19.74 5.27
N GLU A 116 -17.84 19.14 4.08
CA GLU A 116 -16.70 18.49 3.42
C GLU A 116 -15.53 19.49 3.25
N THR A 117 -15.82 20.73 2.84
CA THR A 117 -14.82 21.79 2.70
C THR A 117 -14.18 22.13 4.05
N ILE A 118 -14.96 22.19 5.12
CA ILE A 118 -14.46 22.43 6.48
C ILE A 118 -13.51 21.30 6.93
N ILE A 119 -13.93 20.04 6.76
CA ILE A 119 -13.17 18.87 7.23
C ILE A 119 -11.84 18.71 6.48
N ASN A 120 -11.82 19.08 5.21
CA ASN A 120 -10.62 19.02 4.39
C ASN A 120 -9.65 20.18 4.62
N LYS A 121 -9.99 21.15 5.49
CA LYS A 121 -9.19 22.35 5.69
C LYS A 121 -8.02 22.13 6.62
N ASP A 122 -8.30 21.77 7.88
CA ASP A 122 -7.30 21.51 8.90
C ASP A 122 -7.90 20.70 10.06
N ARG A 123 -7.02 20.15 10.91
CA ARG A 123 -7.41 19.37 12.09
C ARG A 123 -8.23 20.18 13.08
N THR A 124 -7.95 21.46 13.22
CA THR A 124 -8.65 22.34 14.17
C THR A 124 -10.13 22.49 13.80
N SER A 125 -10.43 22.48 12.50
CA SER A 125 -11.78 22.50 11.96
C SER A 125 -12.58 21.26 12.34
N ILE A 126 -11.92 20.09 12.36
CA ILE A 126 -12.53 18.83 12.80
C ILE A 126 -12.83 18.88 14.30
N ASP A 127 -11.87 19.30 15.12
CA ASP A 127 -12.07 19.41 16.57
C ASP A 127 -13.20 20.38 16.92
N CYS A 128 -13.37 21.44 16.12
CA CYS A 128 -14.49 22.38 16.25
C CYS A 128 -15.84 21.71 15.97
N LEU A 129 -15.97 20.98 14.84
CA LEU A 129 -17.19 20.27 14.47
C LEU A 129 -17.56 19.17 15.49
N LEU A 130 -16.57 18.44 15.99
CA LEU A 130 -16.79 17.37 16.98
C LEU A 130 -17.37 17.89 18.30
N LYS A 131 -17.03 19.12 18.71
CA LYS A 131 -17.62 19.78 19.88
C LYS A 131 -19.08 20.21 19.69
N MET A 132 -19.57 20.27 18.45
CA MET A 132 -20.89 20.79 18.09
C MET A 132 -21.93 19.70 17.84
N SER A 133 -21.75 18.46 18.33
CA SER A 133 -22.64 17.30 18.08
C SER A 133 -22.78 16.93 16.58
N PHE A 134 -21.79 17.29 15.76
CA PHE A 134 -21.82 17.04 14.32
C PHE A 134 -21.94 15.55 13.97
N LEU A 135 -21.32 14.67 14.76
CA LEU A 135 -21.43 13.23 14.55
C LEU A 135 -22.87 12.72 14.75
N ASP A 136 -23.58 13.20 15.78
CA ASP A 136 -24.98 12.81 16.03
C ASP A 136 -25.87 13.23 14.87
N CYS A 137 -25.64 14.42 14.32
CA CYS A 137 -26.32 14.94 13.16
C CYS A 137 -26.10 14.04 11.92
N LEU A 138 -24.86 13.65 11.65
CA LEU A 138 -24.53 12.71 10.57
C LEU A 138 -25.23 11.37 10.75
N ILE A 139 -25.21 10.81 11.96
CA ILE A 139 -25.82 9.51 12.25
C ILE A 139 -27.32 9.53 12.00
N LYS A 140 -28.04 10.54 12.51
CA LYS A 140 -29.48 10.69 12.28
C LYS A 140 -29.81 10.72 10.79
N TYR A 141 -29.01 11.45 10.01
CA TYR A 141 -29.24 11.63 8.59
C TYR A 141 -29.02 10.37 7.74
N ARG A 142 -28.26 9.37 8.21
CA ARG A 142 -27.97 8.12 7.47
C ARG A 142 -29.20 7.43 6.92
N ASN A 143 -30.24 7.31 7.76
CA ASN A 143 -31.44 6.57 7.41
C ASN A 143 -32.28 7.31 6.36
N GLU A 144 -32.17 8.65 6.32
CA GLU A 144 -32.83 9.51 5.34
C GLU A 144 -31.97 9.76 4.09
N LEU A 145 -30.74 9.24 4.03
CA LEU A 145 -29.79 9.53 2.96
C LEU A 145 -30.39 9.12 1.59
N PRO A 146 -30.69 10.08 0.69
CA PRO A 146 -31.20 9.77 -0.64
C PRO A 146 -30.10 9.16 -1.51
N GLU A 147 -30.51 8.40 -2.54
CA GLU A 147 -29.62 7.76 -3.53
C GLU A 147 -28.94 8.76 -4.50
N ASP A 148 -29.04 10.06 -4.25
CA ASP A 148 -28.43 11.09 -5.10
C ASP A 148 -26.92 11.20 -4.84
N LYS A 149 -26.13 11.04 -5.91
CA LYS A 149 -24.67 11.17 -5.88
C LYS A 149 -24.18 12.47 -5.27
N ASN A 150 -24.91 13.58 -5.46
CA ASN A 150 -24.55 14.90 -4.96
C ASN A 150 -24.70 15.02 -3.43
N ILE A 151 -25.27 13.99 -2.80
CA ILE A 151 -25.43 13.89 -1.34
C ILE A 151 -24.55 12.77 -0.80
N ILE A 152 -24.62 11.58 -1.39
CA ILE A 152 -23.85 10.42 -0.91
C ILE A 152 -22.35 10.68 -1.00
N LEU A 153 -21.86 11.26 -2.10
CA LEU A 153 -20.43 11.50 -2.26
C LEU A 153 -19.89 12.47 -1.21
N PRO A 154 -20.43 13.70 -1.04
CA PRO A 154 -19.99 14.57 0.05
C PRO A 154 -20.12 13.93 1.43
N TYR A 155 -21.19 13.15 1.67
CA TYR A 155 -21.37 12.46 2.96
C TYR A 155 -20.26 11.45 3.24
N ILE A 156 -19.88 10.63 2.26
CA ILE A 156 -18.75 9.69 2.39
C ILE A 156 -17.43 10.45 2.52
N CYS A 157 -17.23 11.52 1.76
CA CYS A 157 -16.04 12.36 1.87
C CYS A 157 -15.88 13.00 3.27
N ILE A 158 -16.99 13.44 3.88
CA ILE A 158 -17.02 13.92 5.27
C ILE A 158 -16.51 12.82 6.20
N ILE A 159 -17.09 11.62 6.12
CA ILE A 159 -16.68 10.49 6.97
C ILE A 159 -15.19 10.18 6.78
N LEU A 160 -14.75 10.08 5.52
CA LEU A 160 -13.36 9.80 5.18
C LEU A 160 -12.41 10.87 5.72
N GLY A 161 -12.78 12.15 5.57
CA GLY A 161 -11.98 13.28 6.04
C GLY A 161 -11.89 13.31 7.56
N LEU A 162 -13.00 13.03 8.27
CA LEU A 162 -13.01 12.87 9.72
C LEU A 162 -12.03 11.77 10.16
N LEU A 163 -12.00 10.65 9.45
CA LEU A 163 -11.11 9.53 9.78
C LEU A 163 -9.64 9.80 9.44
N LYS A 164 -9.35 10.41 8.28
CA LYS A 164 -7.96 10.63 7.79
C LYS A 164 -7.24 11.80 8.47
N ASN A 165 -7.96 12.86 8.81
CA ASN A 165 -7.35 14.13 9.27
C ASN A 165 -7.42 14.32 10.79
N SER A 166 -7.95 13.34 11.53
CA SER A 166 -8.01 13.34 12.98
C SER A 166 -6.75 12.72 13.61
N SER A 167 -6.45 13.07 14.88
CA SER A 167 -5.45 12.33 15.65
C SER A 167 -5.93 10.92 15.98
N ASN A 168 -5.01 9.98 16.21
CA ASN A 168 -5.32 8.59 16.59
C ASN A 168 -6.41 8.46 17.68
N ASP A 169 -6.35 9.25 18.77
CA ASP A 169 -7.37 9.18 19.84
C ASP A 169 -8.75 9.65 19.35
N THR A 170 -8.76 10.70 18.54
CA THR A 170 -9.96 11.25 17.90
C THR A 170 -10.50 10.28 16.85
N THR A 171 -9.64 9.61 16.08
CA THR A 171 -10.04 8.59 15.11
C THR A 171 -10.72 7.42 15.83
N LYS A 172 -10.15 6.93 16.93
CA LYS A 172 -10.78 5.89 17.77
C LYS A 172 -12.15 6.32 18.28
N PHE A 173 -12.28 7.56 18.75
CA PHE A 173 -13.56 8.12 19.16
C PHE A 173 -14.57 8.16 18.00
N ILE A 174 -14.17 8.68 16.83
CA ILE A 174 -15.01 8.72 15.63
C ILE A 174 -15.44 7.31 15.23
N MET A 175 -14.54 6.33 15.22
CA MET A 175 -14.83 4.94 14.88
C MET A 175 -15.75 4.23 15.88
N SER A 176 -15.76 4.68 17.16
CA SER A 176 -16.72 4.18 18.16
C SER A 176 -18.16 4.63 17.89
N ILE A 177 -18.33 5.68 17.07
CA ILE A 177 -19.61 6.32 16.76
C ILE A 177 -20.04 5.97 15.34
N ILE A 178 -19.18 6.24 14.36
CA ILE A 178 -19.33 5.81 12.97
C ILE A 178 -18.72 4.41 12.90
N THR A 179 -19.55 3.38 12.98
CA THR A 179 -19.09 1.98 13.01
C THR A 179 -18.82 1.44 11.61
N LEU A 180 -18.13 0.30 11.51
CA LEU A 180 -17.97 -0.39 10.24
C LEU A 180 -19.32 -0.87 9.67
N ASP A 181 -20.24 -1.35 10.51
CA ASP A 181 -21.61 -1.67 10.09
C ASP A 181 -22.32 -0.47 9.46
N PHE A 182 -22.15 0.71 10.07
CA PHE A 182 -22.66 1.94 9.50
C PHE A 182 -22.08 2.20 8.10
N VAL A 183 -20.76 2.04 7.90
CA VAL A 183 -20.14 2.25 6.58
C VAL A 183 -20.58 1.18 5.59
N ASN A 184 -20.71 -0.08 6.01
CA ASN A 184 -21.22 -1.17 5.17
C ASN A 184 -22.66 -0.90 4.73
N SER A 185 -23.51 -0.34 5.59
CA SER A 185 -24.89 0.00 5.23
C SER A 185 -24.98 1.03 4.09
N LEU A 186 -23.95 1.87 3.92
CA LEU A 186 -23.91 2.85 2.83
C LEU A 186 -23.69 2.20 1.45
N TYR A 187 -23.08 1.01 1.39
CA TYR A 187 -22.83 0.29 0.14
C TYR A 187 -24.11 0.13 -0.69
N PHE A 188 -25.22 -0.23 -0.06
CA PHE A 188 -26.51 -0.44 -0.73
C PHE A 188 -27.08 0.82 -1.39
N LYS A 189 -26.56 2.00 -1.05
CA LYS A 189 -26.96 3.28 -1.66
C LYS A 189 -26.03 3.72 -2.78
N ILE A 190 -24.89 3.04 -3.00
CA ILE A 190 -23.88 3.42 -3.99
C ILE A 190 -24.23 2.82 -5.35
N LYS A 191 -24.47 3.68 -6.34
CA LYS A 191 -24.71 3.28 -7.74
C LYS A 191 -23.64 3.75 -8.72
N LEU A 192 -22.67 4.54 -8.24
CA LEU A 192 -21.65 5.17 -9.08
C LEU A 192 -20.25 4.80 -8.60
N GLU A 193 -19.40 4.49 -9.55
CA GLU A 193 -18.00 4.12 -9.34
C GLU A 193 -17.21 5.16 -8.51
N SER A 194 -17.34 6.46 -8.81
CA SER A 194 -16.59 7.49 -8.09
C SER A 194 -16.94 7.55 -6.59
N VAL A 195 -18.19 7.22 -6.25
CA VAL A 195 -18.68 7.13 -4.88
C VAL A 195 -18.18 5.85 -4.22
N PHE A 196 -18.19 4.74 -4.98
CA PHE A 196 -17.67 3.46 -4.53
C PHE A 196 -16.18 3.53 -4.19
N SER A 197 -15.36 4.19 -5.02
CA SER A 197 -13.94 4.37 -4.72
C SER A 197 -13.71 5.11 -3.40
N LYS A 198 -14.54 6.11 -3.06
CA LYS A 198 -14.42 6.83 -1.77
C LYS A 198 -14.90 5.98 -0.60
N TRP A 199 -15.91 5.16 -0.82
CA TRP A 199 -16.36 4.17 0.17
C TRP A 199 -15.27 3.14 0.48
N LEU A 200 -14.60 2.59 -0.55
CA LEU A 200 -13.45 1.70 -0.38
C LEU A 200 -12.33 2.37 0.43
N GLU A 201 -12.05 3.66 0.20
CA GLU A 201 -11.09 4.40 1.02
C GLU A 201 -11.52 4.49 2.50
N CYS A 202 -12.80 4.66 2.81
CA CYS A 202 -13.29 4.61 4.19
C CYS A 202 -13.05 3.25 4.81
N ILE A 203 -13.49 2.17 4.14
CA ILE A 203 -13.31 0.79 4.60
C ILE A 203 -11.83 0.51 4.90
N ASN A 204 -10.93 0.90 4.01
CA ASN A 204 -9.49 0.71 4.18
C ASN A 204 -8.92 1.42 5.42
N VAL A 205 -9.56 2.48 5.92
CA VAL A 205 -9.18 3.10 7.20
C VAL A 205 -9.70 2.28 8.38
N TYR A 206 -10.91 1.72 8.30
CA TYR A 206 -11.50 0.92 9.38
C TYR A 206 -10.72 -0.36 9.65
N ILE A 207 -10.42 -1.13 8.59
CA ILE A 207 -9.83 -2.47 8.72
C ILE A 207 -8.35 -2.45 9.15
N LYS A 208 -7.71 -1.28 9.21
CA LYS A 208 -6.37 -1.13 9.81
C LYS A 208 -6.40 -1.27 11.32
N TYR A 209 -7.57 -1.21 11.93
CA TYR A 209 -7.77 -1.45 13.35
C TYR A 209 -8.43 -2.82 13.53
N PRO A 210 -8.04 -3.57 14.57
CA PRO A 210 -8.66 -4.86 14.86
C PRO A 210 -10.18 -4.73 15.00
N ILE A 211 -10.92 -5.43 14.14
CA ILE A 211 -12.38 -5.51 14.15
C ILE A 211 -12.86 -6.95 14.41
N PRO A 212 -14.07 -7.12 14.99
CA PRO A 212 -14.69 -8.43 15.18
C PRO A 212 -14.84 -9.25 13.90
N LEU A 213 -14.75 -10.58 14.04
CA LEU A 213 -14.93 -11.57 12.96
C LEU A 213 -16.25 -11.43 12.19
N GLU A 214 -17.34 -11.09 12.88
CA GLU A 214 -18.64 -10.87 12.24
C GLU A 214 -18.59 -9.73 11.21
N TYR A 215 -17.83 -8.67 11.52
CA TYR A 215 -17.70 -7.53 10.62
C TYR A 215 -16.76 -7.80 9.45
N THR A 216 -15.68 -8.56 9.65
CA THR A 216 -14.84 -9.01 8.52
C THR A 216 -15.65 -9.92 7.59
N SER A 217 -16.43 -10.84 8.15
CA SER A 217 -17.31 -11.73 7.38
C SER A 217 -18.34 -10.95 6.56
N ASN A 218 -19.03 -9.97 7.16
CA ASN A 218 -19.98 -9.12 6.45
C ASN A 218 -19.30 -8.27 5.37
N LEU A 219 -18.10 -7.74 5.64
CA LEU A 219 -17.35 -6.96 4.66
C LEU A 219 -16.97 -7.82 3.45
N LEU A 220 -16.45 -9.03 3.69
CA LEU A 220 -16.11 -9.98 2.65
C LEU A 220 -17.34 -10.31 1.78
N GLN A 221 -18.51 -10.58 2.37
CA GLN A 221 -19.73 -10.79 1.60
C GLN A 221 -20.16 -9.60 0.75
N VAL A 222 -19.95 -8.36 1.23
CA VAL A 222 -20.25 -7.15 0.45
C VAL A 222 -19.29 -6.99 -0.73
N LEU A 223 -18.00 -7.21 -0.50
CA LEU A 223 -16.97 -7.11 -1.54
C LEU A 223 -17.13 -8.21 -2.59
N SER A 224 -17.47 -9.44 -2.21
CA SER A 224 -17.68 -10.55 -3.16
C SER A 224 -18.84 -10.27 -4.12
N ARG A 225 -19.96 -9.74 -3.62
CA ARG A 225 -21.10 -9.32 -4.46
C ARG A 225 -20.71 -8.29 -5.51
N TYR A 226 -19.76 -7.40 -5.19
CA TYR A 226 -19.24 -6.45 -6.16
C TYR A 226 -18.45 -7.18 -7.25
N LEU A 227 -17.49 -8.02 -6.85
CA LEU A 227 -16.64 -8.79 -7.77
C LEU A 227 -17.48 -9.67 -8.71
N GLU A 228 -18.58 -10.26 -8.23
CA GLU A 228 -19.53 -11.04 -9.06
C GLU A 228 -20.27 -10.20 -10.12
N SER A 229 -20.44 -8.90 -9.86
CA SER A 229 -21.32 -8.02 -10.64
C SER A 229 -20.59 -7.16 -11.69
N VAL A 230 -19.27 -7.00 -11.56
CA VAL A 230 -18.45 -6.11 -12.38
C VAL A 230 -17.09 -6.75 -12.62
N HIS A 231 -16.87 -7.37 -13.79
CA HIS A 231 -15.57 -7.95 -14.17
C HIS A 231 -14.73 -7.07 -15.11
N ASP A 232 -15.20 -5.84 -15.42
CA ASP A 232 -14.55 -4.99 -16.43
C ASP A 232 -13.74 -3.83 -15.84
N ASN A 233 -13.58 -3.73 -14.51
CA ASN A 233 -12.89 -2.60 -13.87
C ASN A 233 -11.76 -3.03 -12.93
N SER A 234 -10.65 -3.43 -13.55
CA SER A 234 -9.41 -3.85 -12.89
C SER A 234 -8.87 -2.85 -11.85
N HIS A 235 -9.13 -1.55 -12.00
CA HIS A 235 -8.70 -0.55 -11.03
C HIS A 235 -9.52 -0.59 -9.73
N ILE A 236 -10.81 -0.90 -9.81
CA ILE A 236 -11.62 -1.11 -8.61
C ILE A 236 -11.31 -2.47 -8.00
N ASP A 237 -11.18 -3.50 -8.82
CA ASP A 237 -10.94 -4.87 -8.34
C ASP A 237 -9.59 -4.96 -7.62
N SER A 238 -8.56 -4.26 -8.12
CA SER A 238 -7.28 -4.13 -7.41
C SER A 238 -7.40 -3.37 -6.08
N LYS A 239 -8.30 -2.38 -5.96
CA LYS A 239 -8.58 -1.72 -4.66
C LYS A 239 -9.32 -2.64 -3.70
N ILE A 240 -10.23 -3.47 -4.20
CA ILE A 240 -10.91 -4.50 -3.41
C ILE A 240 -9.88 -5.51 -2.91
N CYS A 241 -8.98 -5.99 -3.76
CA CYS A 241 -7.89 -6.88 -3.37
C CYS A 241 -7.04 -6.26 -2.25
N LYS A 242 -6.66 -4.99 -2.35
CA LYS A 242 -5.91 -4.28 -1.27
C LYS A 242 -6.67 -4.22 0.05
N ILE A 243 -8.00 -4.08 0.01
CA ILE A 243 -8.84 -4.12 1.21
C ILE A 243 -8.86 -5.53 1.78
N ILE A 244 -8.98 -6.57 0.95
CA ILE A 244 -8.95 -7.96 1.41
C ILE A 244 -7.59 -8.29 2.04
N GLU A 245 -6.49 -7.90 1.38
CA GLU A 245 -5.12 -8.04 1.88
C GLU A 245 -4.98 -7.41 3.27
N THR A 246 -5.37 -6.14 3.40
CA THR A 246 -5.32 -5.40 4.67
C THR A 246 -6.23 -6.04 5.73
N THR A 247 -7.36 -6.63 5.31
CA THR A 247 -8.29 -7.30 6.22
C THR A 247 -7.65 -8.56 6.79
N ILE A 248 -7.04 -9.41 5.96
CA ILE A 248 -6.34 -10.63 6.37
C ILE A 248 -5.17 -10.31 7.28
N GLU A 249 -4.40 -9.27 6.96
CA GLU A 249 -3.22 -8.89 7.73
C GLU A 249 -3.54 -8.44 9.16
N ASN A 250 -4.66 -7.71 9.35
CA ASN A 250 -4.93 -7.01 10.61
C ASN A 250 -6.07 -7.62 11.44
N ASN A 251 -6.84 -8.55 10.90
CA ASN A 251 -8.11 -8.98 11.49
C ASN A 251 -8.32 -10.49 11.41
N PRO A 252 -9.16 -11.07 12.29
CA PRO A 252 -9.55 -12.47 12.18
C PRO A 252 -10.41 -12.71 10.93
N ILE A 253 -10.12 -13.81 10.23
CA ILE A 253 -10.81 -14.22 9.00
C ILE A 253 -11.57 -15.51 9.24
N ASP A 254 -12.83 -15.54 8.79
CA ASP A 254 -13.60 -16.77 8.66
C ASP A 254 -13.33 -17.34 7.27
N TRP A 255 -12.51 -18.40 7.23
CA TRP A 255 -12.12 -19.03 5.97
C TRP A 255 -13.29 -19.74 5.27
N GLU A 256 -14.32 -20.18 6.00
CA GLU A 256 -15.51 -20.77 5.39
C GLU A 256 -16.29 -19.69 4.63
N VAL A 257 -16.45 -18.51 5.24
CA VAL A 257 -17.05 -17.36 4.56
C VAL A 257 -16.20 -16.96 3.35
N PHE A 258 -14.88 -16.87 3.51
CA PHE A 258 -13.96 -16.55 2.42
C PHE A 258 -14.09 -17.50 1.22
N ILE A 259 -14.19 -18.81 1.47
CA ILE A 259 -14.42 -19.81 0.43
C ILE A 259 -15.82 -19.65 -0.19
N SER A 260 -16.86 -19.51 0.63
CA SER A 260 -18.25 -19.40 0.16
C SER A 260 -18.49 -18.14 -0.70
N CYS A 261 -17.72 -17.09 -0.46
CA CYS A 261 -17.68 -15.86 -1.24
C CYS A 261 -16.89 -15.98 -2.57
N GLY A 262 -16.31 -17.15 -2.90
CA GLY A 262 -15.64 -17.37 -4.17
C GLY A 262 -14.25 -16.74 -4.32
N TYR A 263 -13.66 -16.16 -3.26
CA TYR A 263 -12.36 -15.49 -3.34
C TYR A 263 -11.22 -16.35 -3.87
N PRO A 264 -11.07 -17.63 -3.50
CA PRO A 264 -10.13 -18.54 -4.14
C PRO A 264 -10.16 -18.50 -5.66
N HIS A 265 -11.38 -18.51 -6.22
CA HIS A 265 -11.60 -18.51 -7.66
C HIS A 265 -11.27 -17.16 -8.26
N PHE A 266 -11.81 -16.06 -7.73
CA PHE A 266 -11.52 -14.71 -8.21
C PHE A 266 -10.02 -14.41 -8.23
N LEU A 267 -9.32 -14.70 -7.14
CA LEU A 267 -7.89 -14.43 -7.02
C LEU A 267 -7.06 -15.28 -8.00
N SER A 268 -7.49 -16.51 -8.26
CA SER A 268 -6.83 -17.37 -9.25
C SER A 268 -7.03 -16.87 -10.69
N GLU A 269 -8.23 -16.36 -11.01
CA GLU A 269 -8.51 -15.75 -12.31
C GLU A 269 -7.76 -14.42 -12.48
N PHE A 270 -7.65 -13.62 -11.42
CA PHE A 270 -6.98 -12.32 -11.44
C PHE A 270 -5.48 -12.41 -11.71
N ILE A 271 -4.82 -13.49 -11.30
CA ILE A 271 -3.42 -13.78 -11.67
C ILE A 271 -3.28 -14.01 -13.18
N GLN A 272 -4.32 -14.51 -13.85
CA GLN A 272 -4.34 -14.80 -15.29
C GLN A 272 -4.83 -13.61 -16.13
N SER A 273 -5.02 -12.45 -15.51
CA SER A 273 -5.53 -11.23 -16.16
C SER A 273 -4.46 -10.56 -17.03
N ASP A 274 -4.90 -9.79 -18.03
CA ASP A 274 -4.05 -8.89 -18.82
C ASP A 274 -3.81 -7.53 -18.12
N ASP A 275 -4.14 -7.37 -16.83
CA ASP A 275 -3.88 -6.15 -16.06
C ASP A 275 -2.92 -6.40 -14.90
N TYR A 276 -1.68 -5.92 -15.03
CA TYR A 276 -0.64 -6.06 -14.01
C TYR A 276 -1.06 -5.57 -12.61
N ARG A 277 -1.94 -4.56 -12.51
CA ARG A 277 -2.39 -4.02 -11.21
C ARG A 277 -3.24 -5.04 -10.47
N LEU A 278 -4.01 -5.82 -11.22
CA LEU A 278 -4.88 -6.86 -10.69
C LEU A 278 -4.07 -8.10 -10.34
N ILE A 279 -3.10 -8.47 -11.19
CA ILE A 279 -2.12 -9.54 -10.91
C ILE A 279 -1.35 -9.22 -9.63
N GLU A 280 -0.78 -8.02 -9.52
CA GLU A 280 -0.03 -7.56 -8.33
C GLU A 280 -0.93 -7.63 -7.08
N ALA A 281 -2.10 -6.99 -7.12
CA ALA A 281 -2.96 -6.92 -5.95
C ALA A 281 -3.50 -8.29 -5.52
N SER A 282 -3.88 -9.16 -6.45
CA SER A 282 -4.34 -10.52 -6.15
C SER A 282 -3.21 -11.39 -5.61
N SER A 283 -2.00 -11.26 -6.15
CA SER A 283 -0.81 -11.96 -5.66
C SER A 283 -0.48 -11.58 -4.22
N CYS A 284 -0.58 -10.29 -3.86
CA CYS A 284 -0.43 -9.86 -2.47
C CYS A 284 -1.45 -10.52 -1.53
N VAL A 285 -2.73 -10.56 -1.94
CA VAL A 285 -3.78 -11.23 -1.15
C VAL A 285 -3.46 -12.72 -0.97
N ILE A 286 -3.09 -13.41 -2.05
CA ILE A 286 -2.73 -14.83 -2.01
C ILE A 286 -1.53 -15.06 -1.09
N GLY A 287 -0.50 -14.21 -1.17
CA GLY A 287 0.64 -14.27 -0.26
C GLY A 287 0.23 -14.12 1.20
N LYS A 288 -0.66 -13.18 1.53
CA LYS A 288 -1.20 -13.03 2.89
C LYS A 288 -2.03 -14.24 3.34
N CYS A 289 -2.85 -14.80 2.45
CA CYS A 289 -3.56 -16.05 2.71
C CYS A 289 -2.60 -17.20 3.05
N ALA A 290 -1.53 -17.36 2.27
CA ALA A 290 -0.54 -18.42 2.46
C ALA A 290 0.24 -18.27 3.78
N ILE A 291 0.53 -17.04 4.22
CA ILE A 291 1.11 -16.75 5.55
C ILE A 291 0.16 -17.19 6.67
N CYS A 292 -1.16 -17.14 6.44
CA CYS A 292 -2.18 -17.58 7.38
C CYS A 292 -2.63 -19.03 7.15
N ASP A 293 -1.77 -19.88 6.56
CA ASP A 293 -2.01 -21.29 6.28
C ASP A 293 -3.20 -21.60 5.32
N PHE A 294 -3.61 -20.64 4.47
CA PHE A 294 -4.64 -20.85 3.45
C PHE A 294 -4.02 -20.95 2.05
N TYR A 295 -4.18 -22.10 1.40
CA TYR A 295 -3.49 -22.45 0.14
C TYR A 295 -4.42 -22.89 -1.00
N ASN A 296 -5.73 -22.77 -0.83
CA ASN A 296 -6.70 -23.25 -1.82
C ASN A 296 -6.81 -22.27 -2.99
N PHE A 297 -5.83 -22.27 -3.90
CA PHE A 297 -5.80 -21.47 -5.11
C PHE A 297 -5.51 -22.35 -6.33
N ASN A 298 -6.04 -21.96 -7.49
CA ASN A 298 -5.93 -22.73 -8.73
C ASN A 298 -5.23 -21.90 -9.81
N PHE A 299 -3.92 -21.72 -9.64
CA PHE A 299 -3.02 -21.19 -10.67
C PHE A 299 -1.73 -22.01 -10.69
N ASN A 300 -1.04 -22.01 -11.82
CA ASN A 300 0.14 -22.82 -12.05
C ASN A 300 1.35 -21.94 -12.43
N ILE A 301 2.52 -22.57 -12.53
CA ILE A 301 3.77 -21.87 -12.82
C ILE A 301 3.76 -21.14 -14.18
N SER A 302 3.02 -21.65 -15.17
CA SER A 302 2.89 -21.00 -16.48
C SER A 302 2.17 -19.66 -16.36
N ASP A 303 1.18 -19.55 -15.48
CA ASP A 303 0.45 -18.30 -15.24
C ASP A 303 1.39 -17.24 -14.67
N VAL A 304 2.28 -17.66 -13.75
CA VAL A 304 3.32 -16.80 -13.17
C VAL A 304 4.28 -16.29 -14.24
N TYR A 305 4.78 -17.16 -15.11
CA TYR A 305 5.73 -16.78 -16.16
C TYR A 305 5.09 -15.89 -17.23
N ASN A 306 3.85 -16.19 -17.62
CA ASN A 306 3.11 -15.35 -18.58
C ASN A 306 2.96 -13.92 -18.04
N ALA A 307 2.58 -13.77 -16.77
CA ALA A 307 2.49 -12.45 -16.14
C ALA A 307 3.85 -11.72 -16.13
N CYS A 308 4.94 -12.44 -15.86
CA CYS A 308 6.29 -11.86 -15.84
C CYS A 308 6.74 -11.34 -17.20
N VAL A 309 6.45 -12.08 -18.28
CA VAL A 309 6.85 -11.71 -19.65
C VAL A 309 6.06 -10.51 -20.17
N GLN A 310 4.80 -10.36 -19.75
CA GLN A 310 3.89 -9.35 -20.30
C GLN A 310 4.12 -7.93 -19.78
N PHE A 311 4.57 -7.75 -18.54
CA PHE A 311 4.61 -6.45 -17.88
C PHE A 311 5.95 -6.19 -17.24
N ASP A 312 6.42 -4.94 -17.27
CA ASP A 312 7.64 -4.49 -16.57
C ASP A 312 7.30 -3.79 -15.24
N SER A 313 7.10 -4.58 -14.18
CA SER A 313 6.82 -4.07 -12.83
C SER A 313 7.43 -4.94 -11.73
N GLN A 314 8.49 -4.44 -11.09
CA GLN A 314 9.19 -5.15 -10.02
C GLN A 314 8.28 -5.52 -8.84
N ALA A 315 7.36 -4.62 -8.44
CA ALA A 315 6.44 -4.87 -7.33
C ALA A 315 5.49 -6.04 -7.64
N MET A 316 5.06 -6.17 -8.89
CA MET A 316 4.23 -7.28 -9.35
C MET A 316 5.01 -8.60 -9.32
N TYR A 317 6.23 -8.65 -9.88
CA TYR A 317 7.06 -9.85 -9.87
C TYR A 317 7.32 -10.37 -8.46
N LYS A 318 7.74 -9.46 -7.56
CA LYS A 318 8.01 -9.80 -6.17
C LYS A 318 6.79 -10.44 -5.50
N SER A 319 5.60 -9.89 -5.77
CA SER A 319 4.35 -10.36 -5.17
C SER A 319 3.95 -11.74 -5.70
N ILE A 320 3.99 -11.95 -7.02
CA ILE A 320 3.57 -13.23 -7.63
C ILE A 320 4.56 -14.36 -7.35
N PHE A 321 5.87 -14.09 -7.38
CA PHE A 321 6.89 -15.06 -7.02
C PHE A 321 6.82 -15.46 -5.54
N LEU A 322 6.65 -14.47 -4.64
CA LEU A 322 6.47 -14.74 -3.22
C LEU A 322 5.22 -15.60 -2.97
N ALA A 323 4.09 -15.24 -3.60
CA ALA A 323 2.85 -16.00 -3.49
C ALA A 323 3.03 -17.46 -3.92
N TYR A 324 3.65 -17.71 -5.08
CA TYR A 324 3.90 -19.06 -5.57
C TYR A 324 4.84 -19.86 -4.66
N ALA A 325 5.92 -19.23 -4.17
CA ALA A 325 6.87 -19.87 -3.28
C ALA A 325 6.22 -20.29 -1.94
N LEU A 326 5.40 -19.42 -1.35
CA LEU A 326 4.69 -19.71 -0.09
C LEU A 326 3.66 -20.84 -0.25
N ILE A 327 2.95 -20.91 -1.38
CA ILE A 327 2.06 -22.05 -1.67
C ILE A 327 2.87 -23.34 -1.86
N SER A 328 4.00 -23.25 -2.55
CA SER A 328 4.88 -24.39 -2.83
C SER A 328 5.43 -25.04 -1.57
N GLU A 329 5.66 -24.27 -0.50
CA GLU A 329 6.06 -24.80 0.81
C GLU A 329 5.11 -25.89 1.33
N LYS A 330 3.81 -25.80 1.02
CA LYS A 330 2.79 -26.76 1.47
C LYS A 330 2.24 -27.67 0.37
N SER A 331 2.66 -27.49 -0.87
CA SER A 331 2.09 -28.21 -2.02
C SER A 331 3.16 -28.81 -2.92
N GLN A 332 3.38 -30.12 -2.79
CA GLN A 332 4.30 -30.86 -3.65
C GLN A 332 3.98 -30.71 -5.15
N THR A 333 2.70 -30.64 -5.53
CA THR A 333 2.30 -30.43 -6.93
C THR A 333 2.83 -29.11 -7.51
N HIS A 334 2.92 -28.05 -6.71
CA HIS A 334 3.44 -26.75 -7.15
C HIS A 334 4.97 -26.77 -7.24
N VAL A 335 5.63 -27.49 -6.32
CA VAL A 335 7.07 -27.76 -6.38
C VAL A 335 7.42 -28.54 -7.63
N ASP A 336 6.73 -29.65 -7.90
CA ASP A 336 6.96 -30.49 -9.08
C ASP A 336 6.69 -29.73 -10.39
N ALA A 337 5.66 -28.87 -10.41
CA ALA A 337 5.36 -28.02 -11.57
C ALA A 337 6.49 -27.02 -11.86
N PHE A 338 7.17 -26.49 -10.85
CA PHE A 338 8.34 -25.64 -11.03
C PHE A 338 9.55 -26.40 -11.57
N PHE A 339 9.77 -27.66 -11.16
CA PHE A 339 10.86 -28.47 -11.72
C PHE A 339 10.45 -29.16 -13.03
N SER A 340 10.07 -28.36 -14.03
CA SER A 340 9.52 -28.83 -15.31
C SER A 340 10.12 -28.13 -16.54
N GLU A 341 9.89 -28.69 -17.72
CA GLU A 341 10.34 -28.12 -19.01
C GLU A 341 9.84 -26.68 -19.24
N VAL A 342 8.69 -26.32 -18.65
CA VAL A 342 8.13 -24.96 -18.72
C VAL A 342 9.09 -23.96 -18.10
N THR A 343 9.66 -24.30 -16.94
CA THR A 343 10.65 -23.46 -16.26
C THR A 343 11.94 -23.36 -17.06
N ILE A 344 12.42 -24.44 -17.68
CA ILE A 344 13.61 -24.38 -18.55
C ILE A 344 13.41 -23.33 -19.64
N LYS A 345 12.30 -23.41 -20.37
CA LYS A 345 11.99 -22.48 -21.48
C LYS A 345 11.90 -21.03 -21.01
N PHE A 346 11.34 -20.79 -19.83
CA PHE A 346 11.29 -19.46 -19.23
C PHE A 346 12.69 -18.95 -18.87
N LEU A 347 13.55 -19.81 -18.30
CA LEU A 347 14.91 -19.42 -17.89
C LEU A 347 15.87 -19.26 -19.08
N GLU A 348 15.65 -19.95 -20.21
CA GLU A 348 16.45 -19.78 -21.44
C GLU A 348 16.37 -18.36 -22.02
N VAL A 349 15.24 -17.68 -21.85
CA VAL A 349 15.07 -16.27 -22.27
C VAL A 349 15.34 -15.28 -21.13
N ALA A 350 15.63 -15.77 -19.91
CA ALA A 350 15.82 -14.89 -18.76
C ALA A 350 17.05 -13.99 -18.89
N ASP A 351 18.06 -14.43 -19.65
CA ASP A 351 19.25 -13.65 -19.98
C ASP A 351 18.96 -12.40 -20.84
N GLU A 352 17.78 -12.30 -21.44
CA GLU A 352 17.36 -11.13 -22.22
C GLU A 352 16.63 -10.09 -21.37
N PHE A 353 16.17 -10.46 -20.17
CA PHE A 353 15.41 -9.54 -19.30
C PHE A 353 16.27 -8.43 -18.70
N GLU A 354 15.61 -7.34 -18.31
CA GLU A 354 16.25 -6.27 -17.55
C GLU A 354 16.79 -6.78 -16.21
N PHE A 355 17.85 -6.11 -15.72
CA PHE A 355 18.51 -6.46 -14.46
C PHE A 355 17.53 -6.65 -13.29
N LYS A 356 16.50 -5.79 -13.19
CA LYS A 356 15.51 -5.86 -12.12
C LYS A 356 14.72 -7.17 -12.14
N LEU A 357 14.17 -7.55 -13.29
CA LEU A 357 13.42 -8.79 -13.44
C LEU A 357 14.33 -10.01 -13.24
N LYS A 358 15.56 -9.99 -13.79
CA LYS A 358 16.55 -11.05 -13.54
C LYS A 358 16.82 -11.26 -12.06
N ASN A 359 16.94 -10.18 -11.30
CA ASN A 359 17.15 -10.26 -9.85
C ASN A 359 15.98 -10.94 -9.14
N GLU A 360 14.74 -10.56 -9.46
CA GLU A 360 13.54 -11.18 -8.88
C GLU A 360 13.39 -12.67 -9.29
N ILE A 361 13.71 -13.02 -10.54
CA ILE A 361 13.74 -14.41 -11.01
C ILE A 361 14.78 -15.22 -10.20
N SER A 362 15.94 -14.63 -9.95
CA SER A 362 17.02 -15.32 -9.22
C SER A 362 16.65 -15.57 -7.75
N LEU A 363 15.99 -14.61 -7.11
CA LEU A 363 15.40 -14.77 -5.79
C LEU A 363 14.32 -15.85 -5.75
N PHE A 364 13.44 -15.85 -6.74
CA PHE A 364 12.37 -16.84 -6.86
C PHE A 364 12.93 -18.25 -7.03
N VAL A 365 13.85 -18.44 -7.98
CA VAL A 365 14.54 -19.71 -8.21
C VAL A 365 15.22 -20.20 -6.94
N SER A 366 15.99 -19.34 -6.28
CA SER A 366 16.69 -19.67 -5.04
C SER A 366 15.75 -20.10 -3.92
N SER A 367 14.60 -19.42 -3.81
CA SER A 367 13.55 -19.77 -2.85
C SER A 367 12.94 -21.14 -3.15
N MET A 368 12.70 -21.46 -4.43
CA MET A 368 12.13 -22.74 -4.84
C MET A 368 13.09 -23.93 -4.64
N LEU A 369 14.40 -23.71 -4.70
CA LEU A 369 15.40 -24.76 -4.40
C LEU A 369 15.28 -25.32 -2.98
N LYS A 370 14.76 -24.55 -2.01
CA LYS A 370 14.53 -25.00 -0.63
C LYS A 370 13.51 -26.13 -0.53
N PHE A 371 12.65 -26.27 -1.53
CA PHE A 371 11.61 -27.30 -1.59
C PHE A 371 12.00 -28.49 -2.46
N ALA A 372 13.21 -28.48 -3.04
CA ALA A 372 13.69 -29.57 -3.86
C ALA A 372 13.78 -30.90 -3.09
N LEU A 373 13.44 -31.99 -3.79
CA LEU A 373 13.57 -33.36 -3.34
C LEU A 373 14.61 -34.09 -4.20
N LEU A 374 14.99 -35.30 -3.81
CA LEU A 374 16.04 -36.06 -4.48
C LEU A 374 15.76 -36.30 -5.99
N ASN A 375 14.49 -36.49 -6.36
CA ASN A 375 14.06 -36.64 -7.76
C ASN A 375 14.24 -35.37 -8.61
N HIS A 376 14.40 -34.19 -8.00
CA HIS A 376 14.60 -32.92 -8.71
C HIS A 376 16.07 -32.61 -9.00
N ILE A 377 17.01 -33.36 -8.42
CA ILE A 377 18.44 -33.03 -8.49
C ILE A 377 18.99 -33.08 -9.92
N HIS A 378 18.54 -34.05 -10.74
CA HIS A 378 18.91 -34.07 -12.16
C HIS A 378 18.47 -32.79 -12.88
N PHE A 379 17.22 -32.37 -12.68
CA PHE A 379 16.70 -31.13 -13.27
C PHE A 379 17.52 -29.92 -12.83
N ILE A 380 17.86 -29.80 -11.55
CA ILE A 380 18.62 -28.67 -11.02
C ILE A 380 20.02 -28.55 -11.65
N LEU A 381 20.68 -29.69 -11.94
CA LEU A 381 22.08 -29.73 -12.38
C LEU A 381 22.26 -29.74 -13.89
N GLU A 382 21.23 -30.17 -14.61
CA GLU A 382 21.24 -30.26 -16.06
C GLU A 382 20.62 -29.02 -16.73
N THR A 383 20.09 -28.07 -15.94
CA THR A 383 19.47 -26.83 -16.43
C THR A 383 20.25 -25.57 -16.02
N THR A 384 19.80 -24.41 -16.49
CA THR A 384 20.38 -23.10 -16.18
C THR A 384 20.04 -22.57 -14.77
N LEU A 385 19.28 -23.32 -13.98
CA LEU A 385 18.85 -22.93 -12.63
C LEU A 385 20.02 -22.46 -11.76
N LEU A 386 21.11 -23.22 -11.71
CA LEU A 386 22.26 -22.87 -10.88
C LEU A 386 23.01 -21.63 -11.38
N ASN A 387 23.08 -21.40 -12.70
CA ASN A 387 23.68 -20.19 -13.26
C ASN A 387 22.94 -18.94 -12.73
N ILE A 388 21.61 -19.02 -12.64
CA ILE A 388 20.75 -17.95 -12.14
C ILE A 388 20.95 -17.71 -10.63
N VAL A 389 21.15 -18.77 -9.84
CA VAL A 389 21.48 -18.62 -8.42
C VAL A 389 22.85 -17.97 -8.23
N TYR A 390 23.87 -18.37 -8.99
CA TYR A 390 25.19 -17.75 -8.89
C TYR A 390 25.21 -16.31 -9.37
N TYR A 391 24.42 -15.97 -10.40
CA TYR A 391 24.19 -14.58 -10.78
C TYR A 391 23.70 -13.73 -9.60
N ALA A 392 22.74 -14.21 -8.81
CA ALA A 392 22.27 -13.48 -7.62
C ALA A 392 23.33 -13.33 -6.51
N LEU A 393 24.26 -14.27 -6.40
CA LEU A 393 25.39 -14.17 -5.46
C LEU A 393 26.42 -13.15 -5.95
N GLU A 394 26.70 -13.10 -7.26
CA GLU A 394 27.65 -12.15 -7.85
C GLU A 394 27.15 -10.69 -7.80
N THR A 395 25.83 -10.47 -7.87
CA THR A 395 25.26 -9.13 -7.79
C THR A 395 25.29 -8.52 -6.38
N ASN A 396 25.70 -9.29 -5.35
CA ASN A 396 25.92 -8.85 -3.97
C ASN A 396 24.76 -8.04 -3.36
N TYR A 397 23.51 -8.41 -3.67
CA TYR A 397 22.35 -7.83 -3.00
C TYR A 397 22.15 -8.54 -1.66
N GLU A 398 22.18 -7.80 -0.55
CA GLU A 398 22.23 -8.35 0.81
C GLU A 398 21.14 -9.39 1.09
N ASP A 399 19.89 -9.07 0.73
CA ASP A 399 18.72 -9.95 0.89
C ASP A 399 18.79 -11.22 0.01
N ASN A 400 19.52 -11.17 -1.11
CA ASN A 400 19.64 -12.30 -2.02
C ASN A 400 20.61 -13.36 -1.51
N ILE A 401 21.72 -12.93 -0.89
CA ILE A 401 22.81 -13.82 -0.51
C ILE A 401 22.29 -14.90 0.44
N TYR A 402 21.55 -14.50 1.48
CA TYR A 402 20.96 -15.44 2.43
C TYR A 402 20.05 -16.47 1.74
N ILE A 403 19.11 -16.01 0.92
CA ILE A 403 18.13 -16.87 0.23
C ILE A 403 18.83 -17.86 -0.71
N CYS A 404 19.86 -17.41 -1.44
CA CYS A 404 20.67 -18.25 -2.32
C CYS A 404 21.43 -19.30 -1.51
N LEU A 405 22.12 -18.90 -0.45
CA LEU A 405 22.85 -19.83 0.41
C LEU A 405 21.92 -20.86 1.06
N GLU A 406 20.71 -20.47 1.45
CA GLU A 406 19.75 -21.39 2.06
C GLU A 406 19.25 -22.44 1.05
N GLY A 407 18.95 -22.02 -0.19
CA GLY A 407 18.65 -22.93 -1.29
C GLY A 407 19.80 -23.90 -1.57
N LEU A 408 21.03 -23.39 -1.65
CA LEU A 408 22.24 -24.18 -1.85
C LEU A 408 22.50 -25.18 -0.71
N ALA A 409 22.36 -24.74 0.55
CA ALA A 409 22.50 -25.58 1.74
C ALA A 409 21.44 -26.70 1.78
N LYS A 410 20.27 -26.49 1.17
CA LYS A 410 19.23 -27.50 1.08
C LYS A 410 19.50 -28.57 0.02
N ILE A 411 20.03 -28.19 -1.14
CA ILE A 411 20.33 -29.13 -2.22
C ILE A 411 21.63 -29.92 -1.96
N ALA A 412 22.57 -29.35 -1.21
CA ALA A 412 23.88 -29.95 -0.96
C ALA A 412 23.83 -31.37 -0.38
N PRO A 413 23.03 -31.65 0.67
CA PRO A 413 22.93 -32.99 1.24
C PRO A 413 22.27 -33.97 0.27
N LEU A 414 21.33 -33.51 -0.56
CA LEU A 414 20.66 -34.34 -1.56
C LEU A 414 21.66 -34.83 -2.60
N ILE A 415 22.59 -33.96 -3.05
CA ILE A 415 23.68 -34.31 -3.97
C ILE A 415 24.63 -35.33 -3.35
N VAL A 416 25.07 -35.10 -2.11
CA VAL A 416 26.00 -36.00 -1.40
C VAL A 416 25.36 -37.38 -1.18
N SER A 417 24.05 -37.41 -0.93
CA SER A 417 23.30 -38.66 -0.75
C SER A 417 23.00 -39.42 -2.06
N SER A 418 23.24 -38.79 -3.22
CA SER A 418 22.96 -39.40 -4.52
C SER A 418 24.01 -40.44 -4.91
N GLN A 419 23.60 -41.46 -5.66
CA GLN A 419 24.51 -42.51 -6.15
C GLN A 419 25.49 -42.02 -7.23
N ILE A 420 25.30 -40.80 -7.73
CA ILE A 420 26.07 -40.17 -8.80
C ILE A 420 26.74 -38.86 -8.33
N ARG A 421 27.08 -38.80 -7.04
CA ARG A 421 27.76 -37.66 -6.41
C ARG A 421 28.94 -37.12 -7.22
N GLU A 422 29.82 -37.98 -7.72
CA GLU A 422 31.00 -37.56 -8.49
C GLU A 422 30.65 -36.83 -9.79
N TYR A 423 29.61 -37.29 -10.49
CA TYR A 423 29.08 -36.60 -11.67
C TYR A 423 28.57 -35.20 -11.30
N PHE A 424 27.83 -35.10 -10.20
CA PHE A 424 27.27 -33.83 -9.73
C PHE A 424 28.33 -32.85 -9.23
N GLU A 425 29.34 -33.30 -8.47
CA GLU A 425 30.46 -32.45 -8.06
C GLU A 425 31.23 -31.90 -9.27
N ASN A 426 31.40 -32.68 -10.32
CA ASN A 426 32.05 -32.21 -11.55
C ASN A 426 31.19 -31.18 -12.29
N ARG A 427 29.86 -31.33 -12.32
CA ARG A 427 28.96 -30.31 -12.90
C ARG A 427 28.99 -29.00 -12.14
N PHE A 428 29.11 -29.01 -10.81
CA PHE A 428 29.28 -27.77 -10.04
C PHE A 428 30.59 -27.05 -10.39
N LYS A 429 31.71 -27.77 -10.59
CA LYS A 429 32.98 -27.15 -11.00
C LYS A 429 32.88 -26.44 -12.35
N GLU A 430 31.96 -26.85 -13.21
CA GLU A 430 31.72 -26.21 -14.51
C GLU A 430 30.82 -24.96 -14.40
N ILE A 431 29.92 -24.93 -13.41
CA ILE A 431 28.89 -23.89 -13.26
C ILE A 431 29.32 -22.78 -12.30
N VAL A 432 30.00 -23.12 -11.20
CA VAL A 432 30.41 -22.16 -10.17
C VAL A 432 31.40 -21.15 -10.77
N PRO A 433 31.16 -19.83 -10.64
CA PRO A 433 32.11 -18.82 -11.10
C PRO A 433 33.46 -18.96 -10.39
N GLN A 434 34.56 -18.93 -11.14
CA GLN A 434 35.92 -19.17 -10.61
C GLN A 434 36.30 -18.16 -9.51
N ASP A 435 35.81 -16.93 -9.63
CA ASP A 435 36.11 -15.83 -8.69
C ASP A 435 34.97 -15.58 -7.69
N LEU A 436 33.97 -16.47 -7.59
CA LEU A 436 32.79 -16.27 -6.74
C LEU A 436 33.17 -15.88 -5.31
N LEU A 437 34.04 -16.68 -4.68
CA LEU A 437 34.45 -16.47 -3.30
C LEU A 437 35.35 -15.24 -3.09
N LEU A 438 36.03 -14.78 -4.14
CA LEU A 438 36.81 -13.53 -4.10
C LEU A 438 35.90 -12.30 -4.18
N ASN A 439 34.77 -12.43 -4.88
CA ASN A 439 33.83 -11.36 -5.15
C ASN A 439 32.63 -11.33 -4.18
N LEU A 440 32.37 -12.41 -3.45
CA LEU A 440 31.26 -12.51 -2.51
C LEU A 440 31.55 -11.65 -1.27
N VAL A 441 30.77 -10.58 -1.10
CA VAL A 441 30.81 -9.73 0.09
C VAL A 441 29.68 -10.18 1.01
N LEU A 442 30.02 -10.88 2.08
CA LEU A 442 29.02 -11.32 3.05
C LEU A 442 28.48 -10.12 3.84
N PRO A 443 27.16 -10.07 4.11
CA PRO A 443 26.60 -9.10 5.03
C PRO A 443 27.18 -9.23 6.43
N ASP A 444 27.08 -8.15 7.22
CA ASP A 444 27.33 -8.16 8.68
C ASP A 444 26.19 -8.85 9.47
N ASP A 445 25.51 -9.83 8.84
CA ASP A 445 24.45 -10.63 9.44
C ASP A 445 25.03 -11.96 9.97
N GLU A 446 24.78 -12.25 11.24
CA GLU A 446 25.32 -13.44 11.91
C GLU A 446 24.77 -14.73 11.30
N GLU A 447 23.50 -14.73 10.90
CA GLU A 447 22.82 -15.91 10.36
C GLU A 447 23.38 -16.31 8.99
N THR A 448 23.50 -15.34 8.09
CA THR A 448 24.10 -15.50 6.75
C THR A 448 25.55 -15.97 6.85
N ASN A 449 26.34 -15.38 7.75
CA ASN A 449 27.72 -15.78 7.98
C ASN A 449 27.84 -17.23 8.49
N ASN A 450 26.96 -17.63 9.42
CA ASN A 450 26.93 -19.00 9.93
C ASN A 450 26.54 -20.01 8.85
N LEU A 451 25.53 -19.68 8.04
CA LEU A 451 25.10 -20.52 6.92
C LEU A 451 26.20 -20.67 5.86
N PHE A 452 26.86 -19.56 5.50
CA PHE A 452 28.01 -19.59 4.60
C PHE A 452 29.13 -20.51 5.13
N ARG A 453 29.51 -20.35 6.41
CA ARG A 453 30.53 -21.21 7.04
C ARG A 453 30.13 -22.68 7.04
N TYR A 454 28.85 -22.97 7.31
CA TYR A 454 28.32 -24.32 7.27
C TYR A 454 28.48 -24.94 5.87
N ILE A 455 28.11 -24.23 4.80
CA ILE A 455 28.27 -24.71 3.43
C ILE A 455 29.74 -24.90 3.10
N LEU A 456 30.60 -23.93 3.41
CA LEU A 456 32.03 -23.99 3.13
C LEU A 456 32.72 -25.19 3.80
N GLN A 457 32.32 -25.52 5.03
CA GLN A 457 32.89 -26.64 5.79
C GLN A 457 32.38 -28.01 5.33
N ASN A 458 31.08 -28.12 5.03
CA ASN A 458 30.44 -29.42 4.80
C ASN A 458 30.27 -29.75 3.31
N TYR A 459 30.14 -28.74 2.46
CA TYR A 459 29.84 -28.86 1.04
C TYR A 459 30.64 -27.86 0.18
N PRO A 460 31.97 -27.81 0.31
CA PRO A 460 32.82 -26.79 -0.35
C PRO A 460 32.66 -26.77 -1.87
N PHE A 461 32.37 -27.91 -2.49
CA PHE A 461 32.18 -28.03 -3.95
C PHE A 461 31.07 -27.12 -4.51
N ILE A 462 30.13 -26.66 -3.68
CA ILE A 462 29.03 -25.77 -4.07
C ILE A 462 29.47 -24.30 -4.13
N LEU A 463 30.50 -23.91 -3.39
CA LEU A 463 31.04 -22.54 -3.43
C LEU A 463 32.32 -22.44 -4.27
N GLY A 464 32.77 -23.56 -4.85
CA GLY A 464 33.98 -23.66 -5.65
C GLY A 464 35.10 -24.38 -4.91
N ASN A 465 35.97 -25.04 -5.68
CA ASN A 465 37.11 -25.76 -5.11
C ASN A 465 38.19 -24.77 -4.64
N PHE A 466 38.43 -24.74 -3.33
CA PHE A 466 39.71 -24.29 -2.78
C PHE A 466 40.60 -25.51 -2.55
N GLU A 467 41.75 -25.55 -3.22
CA GLU A 467 42.92 -26.12 -2.58
C GLU A 467 43.32 -25.11 -1.48
N PHE A 468 42.98 -25.40 -0.22
CA PHE A 468 43.64 -24.71 0.89
C PHE A 468 45.13 -25.06 0.79
N GLN A 469 45.94 -24.15 0.25
CA GLN A 469 47.38 -24.24 0.42
C GLN A 469 47.62 -24.02 1.92
N GLU A 470 47.82 -25.11 2.66
CA GLU A 470 48.32 -25.06 4.02
C GLU A 470 49.61 -24.21 4.03
N THR A 471 49.54 -23.03 4.64
CA THR A 471 50.73 -22.22 4.99
C THR A 471 51.21 -22.54 6.38
#